data_AF-A0A608BLA2-F1
#
_entry.id   AF-A0A608BLA2-F1
#
_cell.length_a   1.000
_cell.length_b   1.000
_cell.length_c   1.000
_cell.angle_alpha   90.00
_cell.angle_beta   90.00
_cell.angle_gamma   90.00
#
_symmetry.space_group_name_H-M   'P 1'
#
loop_
_entity.id
_entity.type
_entity.pdbx_description
1 polymer ?
#
loop_
_entity_poly.entity_id
_entity_poly.type
_entity_poly.pdbx_seq_one_letter_code
_entity_poly.pdbx_strand_id
1 'polypeptide(L)' 'MAVQLIQLSRHSYLYRGFTIQKCPRNPFTFKHSYRISSNGDYYGRDFALAEAMRTVDQMYKQGGSNAR' A
#
# COMPACT_ATOMS: atom_id res chain seq x y z
N MET A 1 3.31 -13.58 14.95
CA MET A 1 2.42 -12.40 15.08
C MET A 1 1.54 -12.33 13.85
N ALA A 2 0.22 -12.43 14.00
CA ALA A 2 -0.70 -12.28 12.88
C ALA A 2 -0.65 -10.83 12.40
N VAL A 3 -0.38 -10.62 11.11
CA VAL A 3 -0.45 -9.28 10.53
C VAL A 3 -1.86 -9.02 10.09
N GLN A 4 -2.46 -7.98 10.67
CA GLN A 4 -3.83 -7.58 10.40
C GLN A 4 -3.83 -6.33 9.52
N LEU A 5 -4.61 -6.36 8.45
CA LEU A 5 -4.96 -5.17 7.68
C LEU A 5 -5.99 -4.39 8.49
N ILE A 6 -5.63 -3.19 8.95
CA ILE A 6 -6.53 -2.32 9.70
C ILE A 6 -7.13 -1.33 8.71
N GLN A 7 -8.45 -1.32 8.58
CA GLN A 7 -9.12 -0.32 7.76
C GLN A 7 -9.31 0.97 8.59
N LEU A 8 -8.60 2.03 8.22
CA LEU A 8 -8.75 3.34 8.85
C LEU A 8 -9.96 4.11 8.30
N SER A 9 -10.26 3.93 7.01
CA SER A 9 -11.37 4.61 6.32
C SER A 9 -11.79 3.84 5.08
N ARG A 10 -12.86 4.31 4.38
CA ARG A 10 -13.33 3.72 3.12
C ARG A 10 -12.23 3.59 2.04
N HIS A 11 -11.24 4.48 2.08
CA HIS A 11 -10.15 4.56 1.11
C HIS A 11 -8.76 4.50 1.75
N SER A 12 -8.64 4.10 3.01
CA SER A 12 -7.35 4.08 3.71
C SER A 12 -7.24 2.85 4.59
N TYR A 13 -6.11 2.17 4.46
CA TYR A 13 -5.79 0.95 5.16
C TYR A 13 -4.39 1.05 5.73
N LEU A 14 -4.16 0.41 6.87
CA LEU A 14 -2.88 0.31 7.53
C LEU A 14 -2.46 -1.17 7.55
N TYR A 15 -1.25 -1.45 7.09
CA TYR A 15 -0.71 -2.80 7.00
C TYR A 15 0.78 -2.78 7.35
N ARG A 16 1.18 -3.48 8.42
CA ARG A 16 2.59 -3.55 8.89
C ARG A 16 3.28 -2.19 9.07
N GLY A 17 2.54 -1.15 9.45
CA GLY A 17 3.07 0.22 9.59
C GLY A 17 3.09 1.03 8.29
N PHE A 18 2.72 0.43 7.15
CA PHE A 18 2.50 1.14 5.89
C PHE A 18 1.05 1.55 5.75
N THR A 19 0.83 2.70 5.13
CA THR A 19 -0.48 3.23 4.76
C THR A 19 -0.75 2.94 3.29
N ILE A 20 -1.81 2.18 3.03
CA ILE A 20 -2.31 1.89 1.69
C ILE A 20 -3.57 2.74 1.45
N GLN A 21 -3.51 3.65 0.50
CA GLN A 21 -4.62 4.52 0.13
C GLN A 21 -5.23 4.12 -1.21
N LYS A 22 -6.54 3.89 -1.24
CA LYS A 22 -7.29 3.66 -2.48
C LYS A 22 -7.51 4.99 -3.19
N CYS A 23 -6.91 5.16 -4.35
CA CYS A 23 -7.13 6.32 -5.21
C CYS A 23 -8.48 6.21 -5.95
N PRO A 24 -9.06 7.36 -6.34
CA PRO A 24 -10.21 7.38 -7.22
C PRO A 24 -9.94 6.61 -8.52
N ARG A 25 -11.02 6.07 -9.09
CA ARG A 25 -10.95 5.30 -10.34
C ARG A 25 -10.39 6.20 -11.44
N ASN A 26 -9.32 5.75 -12.10
CA ASN A 26 -8.76 6.51 -13.20
C ASN A 26 -9.78 6.55 -14.36
N PRO A 27 -10.17 7.71 -14.89
CA PRO A 27 -11.20 7.80 -15.94
C PRO A 27 -10.75 7.17 -17.28
N PHE A 28 -9.44 7.09 -17.52
CA PHE A 28 -8.91 6.55 -18.79
C PHE A 28 -8.71 5.03 -18.77
N THR A 29 -8.17 4.48 -17.67
CA THR A 29 -7.93 3.04 -17.55
C THR A 29 -9.04 2.30 -16.83
N PHE A 30 -10.00 3.03 -16.24
CA PHE A 30 -11.10 2.51 -15.44
C PHE A 30 -10.67 1.61 -14.27
N LYS A 31 -9.40 1.64 -13.88
CA LYS A 31 -8.85 0.84 -12.78
C LYS A 31 -8.77 1.68 -11.50
N HIS A 32 -8.96 1.02 -10.38
CA HIS A 32 -8.55 1.56 -9.10
C HIS A 32 -7.04 1.38 -8.95
N SER A 33 -6.41 2.31 -8.22
CA SER A 33 -5.03 2.16 -7.81
C SER A 33 -4.92 2.34 -6.31
N TYR A 34 -3.91 1.72 -5.73
CA TYR A 34 -3.62 1.71 -4.31
C TYR A 34 -2.21 2.28 -4.14
N ARG A 35 -2.12 3.45 -3.52
CA ARG A 35 -0.87 4.11 -3.19
C ARG A 35 -0.33 3.55 -1.88
N ILE A 36 0.94 3.20 -1.85
CA ILE A 36 1.65 2.78 -0.63
C ILE A 36 2.53 3.93 -0.16
N SER A 37 2.41 4.25 1.12
CA SER A 37 3.20 5.29 1.77
C SER A 37 3.52 4.89 3.20
N SER A 38 4.66 5.30 3.73
CA SER A 38 5.01 5.14 5.16
C SER A 38 5.62 6.44 5.66
N ASN A 39 5.11 6.96 6.78
CA ASN A 39 5.65 8.15 7.45
C ASN A 39 5.90 9.40 6.56
N GLY A 40 5.18 9.54 5.44
CA GLY A 40 5.36 10.62 4.46
C GLY A 40 6.13 10.22 3.20
N ASP A 41 6.86 9.11 3.24
CA ASP A 41 7.59 8.57 2.09
C ASP A 41 6.66 7.76 1.17
N TYR A 42 6.85 7.92 -0.14
CA TYR A 42 6.10 7.20 -1.17
C TYR A 42 6.90 5.99 -1.66
N TYR A 43 6.29 4.81 -1.56
CA TYR A 43 6.93 3.55 -1.91
C TYR A 43 6.45 2.96 -3.23
N GLY A 44 5.32 3.44 -3.76
CA GLY A 44 4.78 2.95 -5.02
C GLY A 44 3.26 2.99 -5.10
N ARG A 45 2.75 2.52 -6.24
CA ARG A 45 1.32 2.44 -6.53
C ARG A 45 1.03 1.17 -7.29
N ASP A 46 0.13 0.38 -6.75
CA ASP A 46 -0.32 -0.89 -7.34
C ASP A 46 -1.78 -0.80 -7.79
N PHE A 47 -2.19 -1.66 -8.73
CA PHE A 47 -3.57 -1.66 -9.23
C PHE A 47 -4.53 -2.48 -8.36
N ALA A 48 -4.00 -3.31 -7.45
CA ALA A 48 -4.77 -4.17 -6.57
C ALA A 48 -4.27 -4.07 -5.12
N LEU A 49 -5.20 -4.18 -4.16
CA LEU A 49 -4.87 -4.16 -2.74
C LEU A 49 -3.95 -5.34 -2.36
N ALA A 50 -4.18 -6.51 -2.93
CA ALA A 50 -3.35 -7.69 -2.69
C ALA A 50 -1.90 -7.52 -3.17
N GLU A 51 -1.71 -6.86 -4.32
CA GLU A 51 -0.36 -6.55 -4.84
C GLU A 51 0.32 -5.54 -3.93
N ALA A 52 -0.38 -4.48 -3.50
CA ALA A 52 0.14 -3.53 -2.52
C ALA A 52 0.55 -4.22 -1.20
N MET A 53 -0.24 -5.17 -0.71
CA MET A 53 0.12 -5.95 0.47
C MET A 53 1.38 -6.79 0.24
N ARG A 54 1.52 -7.43 -0.94
CA ARG A 54 2.73 -8.18 -1.30
C ARG A 54 3.96 -7.29 -1.37
N THR A 55 3.84 -6.09 -1.96
CA THR A 55 4.90 -5.09 -2.01
C THR A 55 5.35 -4.71 -0.60
N VAL A 56 4.40 -4.46 0.31
CA VAL A 56 4.69 -4.18 1.72
C VAL A 56 5.33 -5.39 2.42
N ASP A 57 4.84 -6.61 2.19
CA ASP A 57 5.42 -7.84 2.75
C ASP A 57 6.87 -8.04 2.27
N GLN A 58 7.17 -7.72 1.01
CA GLN A 58 8.53 -7.75 0.46
C GLN A 58 9.41 -6.67 1.09
N MET A 59 8.93 -5.42 1.21
CA MET A 59 9.66 -4.33 1.86
C MET A 59 9.96 -4.64 3.32
N TYR A 60 9.00 -5.21 4.03
CA TYR A 60 9.14 -5.63 5.42
C TYR A 60 10.15 -6.78 5.57
N LYS A 61 10.13 -7.76 4.66
CA LYS A 61 11.12 -8.87 4.63
C LYS A 61 12.52 -8.39 4.28
N GLN A 62 12.66 -7.40 3.40
CA GLN A 62 13.94 -6.85 2.97
C GLN A 62 14.56 -5.85 3.96
N GLY A 63 13.88 -5.54 5.07
CA GLY A 63 14.45 -4.69 6.13
C GLY A 63 14.55 -3.21 5.79
N GLY A 64 13.67 -2.67 4.92
CA GLY A 64 13.63 -1.24 4.64
C GLY A 64 14.81 -0.67 3.84
N SER A 65 15.64 -1.51 3.22
CA SER A 65 16.89 -1.08 2.55
C SER A 65 16.78 -0.71 1.07
N ASN A 66 15.59 -0.74 0.47
CA ASN A 66 15.39 -0.42 -0.97
C ASN A 66 14.59 0.87 -1.20
N ALA A 67 14.77 1.87 -0.34
CA ALA A 67 14.54 3.27 -0.70
C ALA A 67 15.92 3.90 -0.98
N ARG A 68 16.43 3.68 -2.19
CA ARG A 68 17.50 4.48 -2.80
C ARG A 68 17.01 5.00 -4.13
#